data_AF-A0A7X0M6U0-F1
#
_entry.id   AF-A0A7X0M6U0-F1
#
_cell.length_a   1.000
_cell.length_b   1.000
_cell.length_c   1.000
_cell.angle_alpha   90.00
_cell.angle_beta   90.00
_cell.angle_gamma   90.00
#
_symmetry.space_group_name_H-M   'P 1'
#
loop_
_entity.id
_entity.type
_entity.pdbx_description
1 polymer ?
#
loop_
_entity_poly.entity_id
_entity_poly.type
_entity_poly.pdbx_seq_one_letter_code
_entity_poly.pdbx_strand_id
1 'polypeptide(L)'
;MREISPTQARALAEEYLNGALPAAEATEVGLHSFPSGYIAWPRPPEPPDPGTLPDTIGGACAVIDRHTGDLTIHPLLNPESIADQWPGPSPR
;
A
#
# COMPACT_ATOMS: atom_id res chain seq x y z
N MET A 1 6.76 24.52 -7.04
CA MET A 1 6.60 23.09 -7.40
C MET A 1 5.16 22.71 -7.12
N ARG A 2 4.45 22.04 -8.04
CA ARG A 2 3.05 21.65 -7.82
C ARG A 2 3.03 20.28 -7.15
N GLU A 3 2.37 20.19 -6.01
CA GLU A 3 2.22 18.93 -5.27
C GLU A 3 1.29 17.96 -6.02
N ILE A 4 1.51 16.66 -5.80
CA ILE A 4 0.65 15.59 -6.30
C ILE A 4 -0.68 15.62 -5.54
N SER A 5 -1.78 15.77 -6.27
CA SER A 5 -3.13 15.71 -5.70
C SER A 5 -3.56 14.26 -5.39
N PRO A 6 -4.59 14.04 -4.54
CA PRO A 6 -5.09 12.70 -4.25
C PRO A 6 -5.54 11.91 -5.50
N THR A 7 -6.15 12.59 -6.47
CA THR A 7 -6.54 11.98 -7.75
C THR A 7 -5.31 11.53 -8.55
N GLN A 8 -4.26 12.34 -8.58
CA GLN A 8 -3.01 11.96 -9.27
C GLN A 8 -2.29 10.81 -8.54
N ALA A 9 -2.26 10.83 -7.21
CA ALA A 9 -1.69 9.74 -6.42
C ALA A 9 -2.45 8.42 -6.64
N ARG A 10 -3.78 8.47 -6.72
CA ARG A 10 -4.59 7.31 -7.08
C ARG A 10 -4.24 6.77 -8.47
N ALA A 11 -4.17 7.64 -9.48
CA ALA A 11 -3.79 7.23 -10.82
C ALA A 11 -2.39 6.59 -10.89
N LEU A 12 -1.41 7.15 -10.16
CA LEU A 12 -0.06 6.55 -10.05
C LEU A 12 -0.10 5.17 -9.41
N ALA A 13 -0.89 4.99 -8.34
CA ALA A 13 -1.03 3.72 -7.66
C ALA A 13 -1.75 2.67 -8.52
N GLU A 14 -2.83 3.06 -9.23
CA GLU A 14 -3.56 2.20 -10.15
C GLU A 14 -2.68 1.76 -11.33
N GLU A 15 -1.92 2.68 -11.93
CA GLU A 15 -0.96 2.35 -12.97
C GLU A 15 0.11 1.37 -12.47
N TYR A 16 0.66 1.62 -11.28
CA TYR A 16 1.69 0.74 -10.71
C TYR A 16 1.16 -0.66 -10.40
N LEU A 17 -0.04 -0.77 -9.80
CA LEU A 17 -0.61 -2.05 -9.35
C LEU A 17 -1.31 -2.81 -10.48
N ASN A 18 -1.93 -2.12 -11.43
CA ASN A 18 -2.81 -2.72 -12.44
C ASN A 18 -2.37 -2.46 -13.89
N GLY A 19 -1.34 -1.64 -14.17
CA GLY A 19 -1.09 -1.11 -15.53
C GLY A 19 -0.92 -2.14 -16.64
N ALA A 20 -0.50 -3.37 -16.32
CA ALA A 20 -0.39 -4.47 -17.27
C ALA A 20 -1.62 -5.41 -17.30
N LEU A 21 -2.55 -5.26 -16.35
CA LEU A 21 -3.70 -6.14 -16.17
C LEU A 21 -4.87 -5.69 -17.07
N PRO A 22 -5.63 -6.65 -17.63
CA PRO A 22 -6.94 -6.36 -18.21
C PRO A 22 -7.85 -5.70 -17.18
N ALA A 23 -8.73 -4.79 -17.63
CA ALA A 23 -9.64 -4.08 -16.73
C ALA A 23 -10.55 -4.99 -15.88
N ALA A 24 -10.88 -6.19 -16.37
CA ALA A 24 -11.67 -7.17 -15.63
C ALA A 24 -10.89 -7.85 -14.48
N GLU A 25 -9.56 -7.79 -14.52
CA GLU A 25 -8.65 -8.37 -13.52
C GLU A 25 -8.02 -7.29 -12.62
N ALA A 26 -8.25 -6.02 -12.93
CA ALA A 26 -7.75 -4.89 -12.15
C ALA A 26 -8.33 -4.91 -10.73
N THR A 27 -7.46 -4.75 -9.75
CA THR A 27 -7.84 -4.69 -8.34
C THR A 27 -8.14 -3.25 -7.92
N GLU A 28 -9.12 -3.08 -7.02
CA GLU A 28 -9.39 -1.77 -6.42
C GLU A 28 -8.16 -1.30 -5.61
N VAL A 29 -7.85 0.00 -5.67
CA VAL A 29 -6.73 0.58 -4.92
C VAL A 29 -7.24 1.41 -3.74
N GLY A 30 -6.89 0.96 -2.53
CA GLY A 30 -7.04 1.75 -1.32
C GLY A 30 -6.03 2.89 -1.30
N LEU A 31 -6.43 4.07 -0.81
CA LEU A 31 -5.56 5.23 -0.70
C LEU A 31 -5.79 5.94 0.63
N HIS A 32 -4.71 6.21 1.35
CA HIS A 32 -4.69 7.02 2.56
C HIS A 32 -3.78 8.23 2.36
N SER A 33 -4.25 9.43 2.70
CA SER A 33 -3.46 10.66 2.58
C SER A 33 -2.82 11.03 3.91
N PHE A 34 -1.55 11.42 3.91
CA PHE A 34 -0.84 11.95 5.08
C PHE A 34 -0.07 13.24 4.69
N PRO A 35 0.53 14.00 5.63
CA PRO A 35 1.12 15.30 5.32
C PRO A 35 2.20 15.28 4.22
N SER A 36 3.05 14.25 4.19
CA SER A 36 4.16 14.15 3.24
C SER A 36 3.86 13.29 2.01
N GLY A 37 2.66 12.71 1.90
CA GLY A 37 2.42 11.74 0.83
C GLY A 37 1.10 11.00 0.91
N TYR A 38 1.10 9.84 0.25
CA TYR A 38 -0.01 8.92 0.21
C TYR A 38 0.47 7.49 0.44
N ILE A 39 -0.35 6.68 1.11
CA ILE A 39 -0.16 5.24 1.21
C ILE A 39 -1.20 4.57 0.33
N ALA A 40 -0.78 3.68 -0.56
CA ALA A 40 -1.64 2.91 -1.43
C ALA A 40 -1.47 1.40 -1.18
N TRP A 41 -2.55 0.64 -1.30
CA TRP A 41 -2.53 -0.81 -1.17
C TRP A 41 -3.61 -1.46 -2.05
N PRO A 42 -3.40 -2.69 -2.53
CA PRO A 42 -4.43 -3.43 -3.24
C PRO A 42 -5.59 -3.80 -2.31
N ARG A 43 -6.83 -3.69 -2.81
CA ARG A 43 -8.06 -4.17 -2.18
C ARG A 43 -8.67 -5.24 -3.08
N PRO A 44 -8.19 -6.49 -3.00
CA PRO A 44 -8.82 -7.58 -3.73
C PRO A 44 -10.27 -7.77 -3.25
N PRO A 45 -11.15 -8.31 -4.11
CA PRO A 45 -12.50 -8.64 -3.71
C PRO A 45 -12.50 -9.68 -2.58
N GLU A 46 -13.43 -9.54 -1.64
CA GLU A 46 -13.64 -10.52 -0.58
C GLU A 46 -14.07 -11.86 -1.18
N PRO A 47 -13.50 -13.00 -0.74
CA PRO A 47 -13.93 -14.31 -1.22
C PRO A 47 -15.38 -14.59 -0.81
N PRO A 48 -16.18 -15.27 -1.65
CA PRO A 48 -17.58 -15.57 -1.34
C PRO A 48 -17.75 -16.60 -0.22
N ASP A 49 -16.75 -17.47 0.00
CA ASP A 49 -16.71 -18.41 1.11
C ASP A 49 -15.64 -17.99 2.14
N PRO A 50 -16.02 -17.64 3.38
CA PRO A 50 -15.09 -17.29 4.46
C PRO A 50 -14.14 -18.41 4.86
N GLY A 51 -14.43 -19.67 4.50
CA GLY A 51 -13.52 -20.81 4.69
C GLY A 51 -12.38 -20.88 3.68
N THR A 52 -12.41 -20.02 2.64
CA THR A 52 -11.37 -19.97 1.62
C THR A 52 -10.08 -19.45 2.24
N LEU A 53 -9.01 -20.25 2.14
CA LEU A 53 -7.70 -19.85 2.62
C LEU A 53 -7.13 -18.75 1.72
N PRO A 54 -6.41 -17.76 2.27
CA PRO A 54 -5.77 -16.74 1.46
C PRO A 54 -4.69 -17.33 0.56
N ASP A 55 -4.60 -16.83 -0.67
CA ASP A 55 -3.61 -17.27 -1.66
C ASP A 55 -2.20 -16.72 -1.37
N THR A 56 -2.09 -15.67 -0.54
CA THR A 56 -0.84 -14.97 -0.21
C THR A 56 -0.66 -14.77 1.29
N ILE A 57 0.59 -14.89 1.77
CA ILE A 57 0.97 -14.62 3.17
C ILE A 57 1.48 -13.18 3.25
N GLY A 58 0.72 -12.31 3.94
CA GLY A 58 1.08 -10.91 4.13
C GLY A 58 0.91 -10.06 2.86
N GLY A 59 1.14 -8.77 2.98
CA GLY A 59 1.01 -7.80 1.90
C GLY A 59 2.01 -6.65 2.02
N ALA A 60 1.93 -5.70 1.09
CA ALA A 60 2.77 -4.52 1.07
C ALA A 60 1.92 -3.26 0.80
N CYS A 61 2.45 -2.12 1.20
CA CYS A 61 1.90 -0.81 0.87
C CYS A 61 2.92 -0.03 0.05
N ALA A 62 2.44 0.74 -0.92
CA ALA A 62 3.24 1.72 -1.62
C ALA A 62 3.11 3.07 -0.91
N VAL A 63 4.23 3.78 -0.74
CA VAL A 63 4.26 5.18 -0.31
C VAL A 63 4.55 6.04 -1.53
N ILE A 64 3.75 7.08 -1.73
CA ILE A 64 3.90 8.05 -2.82
C ILE A 64 4.25 9.41 -2.19
N ASP A 65 5.42 9.94 -2.53
CA ASP A 65 5.86 11.25 -2.07
C ASP A 65 4.99 12.38 -2.67
N ARG A 66 4.51 13.32 -1.84
CA ARG A 66 3.60 14.38 -2.28
C ARG A 66 4.29 15.42 -3.18
N HIS A 67 5.59 15.61 -3.06
CA HIS A 67 6.34 16.65 -3.76
C HIS A 67 6.96 16.14 -5.07
N THR A 68 7.41 14.88 -5.11
CA THR A 68 8.06 14.28 -6.27
C THR A 68 7.15 13.32 -7.04
N GLY A 69 6.21 12.66 -6.36
CA GLY A 69 5.43 11.56 -6.92
C GLY A 69 6.19 10.23 -6.97
N ASP A 70 7.40 10.16 -6.40
CA ASP A 70 8.17 8.93 -6.31
C ASP A 70 7.41 7.89 -5.48
N LEU A 71 7.45 6.64 -5.92
CA LEU A 71 6.77 5.53 -5.29
C LEU A 71 7.79 4.55 -4.68
N THR A 72 7.64 4.24 -3.39
CA THR A 72 8.46 3.25 -2.68
C THR A 72 7.59 2.17 -2.06
N ILE A 73 8.07 0.92 -2.07
CA ILE A 73 7.33 -0.22 -1.50
C ILE A 73 7.80 -0.49 -0.08
N HIS A 74 6.85 -0.57 0.84
CA HIS A 74 7.06 -0.94 2.23
C HIS A 74 6.33 -2.26 2.54
N PRO A 75 7.00 -3.26 3.12
CA PRO A 75 6.32 -4.45 3.61
C PRO A 75 5.34 -4.06 4.74
N LEU A 76 4.22 -4.77 4.85
CA LEU A 76 3.49 -4.82 6.11
C LEU A 76 4.44 -5.47 7.13
N LEU A 77 4.79 -4.74 8.20
CA LEU A 77 5.89 -5.12 9.11
C LEU A 77 5.81 -6.60 9.53
N ASN A 78 6.96 -7.30 9.47
CA ASN A 78 7.03 -8.73 9.75
C ASN A 78 6.95 -9.03 11.27
N PRO A 79 6.58 -10.27 11.68
CA PRO A 79 6.44 -10.64 13.09
C PRO A 79 7.70 -10.50 13.98
N GLU A 80 8.91 -10.58 13.42
CA GLU A 80 10.16 -10.40 14.18
C GLU A 80 10.50 -8.91 14.39
N SER A 81 10.16 -8.03 13.44
CA SER A 81 10.20 -6.55 13.60
C SER A 81 9.13 -6.03 14.56
N ILE A 82 8.06 -6.80 14.75
CA ILE A 82 7.07 -6.61 15.81
C ILE A 82 7.65 -7.06 17.15
N ALA A 83 8.39 -8.18 17.19
CA ALA A 83 9.05 -8.69 18.39
C ALA A 83 10.21 -7.79 18.88
N ASP A 84 11.01 -7.22 17.97
CA ASP A 84 12.16 -6.35 18.27
C ASP A 84 11.77 -4.95 18.82
N GLN A 85 10.51 -4.55 18.69
CA GLN A 85 9.97 -3.30 19.25
C GLN A 85 9.45 -3.46 20.68
N TRP A 86 9.72 -4.61 21.33
CA TRP A 86 9.14 -4.95 22.62
C TRP A 86 10.17 -5.42 23.67
N PRO A 87 10.30 -4.71 24.82
CA PRO A 87 9.72 -3.39 25.07
C PRO A 87 10.52 -2.32 24.30
N GLY A 88 9.81 -1.34 23.74
CA GLY A 88 10.39 -0.32 22.87
C GLY A 88 11.54 0.50 23.49
N PRO A 89 12.29 1.25 22.67
CA PRO A 89 13.62 1.75 23.01
C PRO A 89 13.64 2.71 24.22
N SER A 90 14.67 2.57 25.07
CA SER A 90 15.01 3.52 26.14
C SER A 90 16.16 4.47 25.71
N PRO A 91 16.17 5.74 26.16
CA PRO A 91 16.71 6.84 25.38
C PRO A 91 18.19 7.16 25.62
N ARG A 92 19.00 7.27 24.55
CA ARG A 92 19.68 8.50 24.03
C ARG A 92 20.81 8.15 23.08
#